data_AF-A0A1C2DP86-F1
#
_entry.id   AF-A0A1C2DP86-F1
#
_cell.length_a   1.000
_cell.length_b   1.000
_cell.length_c   1.000
_cell.angle_alpha   90.00
_cell.angle_beta   90.00
_cell.angle_gamma   90.00
#
_symmetry.space_group_name_H-M   'P 1'
#
loop_
_entity.id
_entity.type
_entity.pdbx_description
1 polymer ?
#
loop_
_entity_poly.entity_id
_entity_poly.type
_entity_poly.pdbx_seq_one_letter_code
_entity_poly.pdbx_strand_id
1 'polypeptide(L)'
;MGRRNALKTLGGGLVISILMSGRGTLAESSGVERDLDSYDWYAELSRLPGIQMSGSEKIAMLMYPGFTALDLIGPYHFLATMMGAEIYLVTNQPSLAPVKSDFGIAIQPTVTIADCPRDINILFAPGGTAGTVAAANDERTLDFMHDRALRAEFVTSVCTGSLILGAIGALRGKKATSHWSVRHLLGQFGAIPTHARVVQDGNVITGAGVSAGLDFGAGLVGRLRGEAYAQSSMLTAEYNPEPPFRGGAYEATPPLVARPIKAMFEEFVSEAKQIEVRR
;
A
#
# COMPACT_ATOMS: atom_id res chain seq x y z
N MET A 1 26.41 35.39 2.10
CA MET A 1 26.57 33.96 1.80
C MET A 1 26.18 33.20 3.07
N GLY A 2 24.90 32.83 3.19
CA GLY A 2 24.32 32.28 4.42
C GLY A 2 22.99 31.62 4.09
N ARG A 3 22.87 30.37 4.49
CA ARG A 3 22.00 29.31 3.95
C ARG A 3 20.50 29.64 4.01
N ARG A 4 19.83 29.42 2.88
CA ARG A 4 18.36 29.27 2.78
C ARG A 4 17.97 27.94 3.45
N ASN A 5 17.18 28.00 4.51
CA ASN A 5 16.47 26.83 5.05
C ASN A 5 15.34 26.46 4.08
N ALA A 6 15.51 25.35 3.37
CA ALA A 6 14.42 24.70 2.67
C ALA A 6 13.59 23.93 3.72
N LEU A 7 12.40 24.44 4.03
CA LEU A 7 11.35 23.66 4.69
C LEU A 7 11.06 22.44 3.80
N LYS A 8 11.40 21.25 4.28
CA LYS A 8 10.83 20.00 3.76
C LYS A 8 9.37 19.97 4.19
N THR A 9 8.48 19.99 3.21
CA THR A 9 7.04 19.83 3.34
C THR A 9 6.73 18.43 3.91
N LEU A 10 6.52 18.34 5.22
CA LEU A 10 5.84 17.21 5.86
C LEU A 10 4.34 17.35 5.58
N GLY A 11 3.87 16.68 4.52
CA GLY A 11 2.44 16.50 4.27
C GLY A 11 1.84 15.53 5.28
N GLY A 12 1.37 16.07 6.41
CA GLY A 12 0.72 15.31 7.49
C GLY A 12 0.31 16.22 8.65
N GLY A 13 -0.37 17.32 8.34
CA GLY A 13 -0.44 18.54 9.16
C GLY A 13 -1.30 18.54 10.43
N LEU A 14 -1.66 17.40 11.03
CA LEU A 14 -2.29 17.42 12.37
C LEU A 14 -2.08 16.12 13.17
N VAL A 15 -2.30 14.95 12.55
CA VAL A 15 -2.18 13.64 13.22
C VAL A 15 -0.72 13.33 13.60
N ILE A 16 0.24 13.65 12.72
CA ILE A 16 1.67 13.47 13.01
C ILE A 16 2.12 14.40 14.15
N SER A 17 1.56 15.61 14.24
CA SER A 17 1.91 16.54 15.32
C SER A 17 1.46 16.05 16.69
N ILE A 18 0.28 15.42 16.79
CA ILE A 18 -0.24 14.83 18.03
C ILE A 18 0.56 13.58 18.42
N LEU A 19 0.93 12.74 17.45
CA LEU A 19 1.79 11.57 17.66
C LEU A 19 3.22 11.95 18.09
N MET A 20 3.72 13.11 17.69
CA MET A 20 5.09 13.55 17.99
C MET A 20 5.21 14.47 19.21
N SER A 21 4.16 15.15 19.66
CA SER A 21 4.28 16.16 20.72
C SER A 21 4.21 15.62 22.15
N GLY A 22 3.69 14.39 22.36
CA GLY A 22 3.55 13.79 23.70
C GLY A 22 2.72 14.61 24.71
N ARG A 23 2.12 15.73 24.27
CA ARG A 23 1.31 16.65 25.07
C ARG A 23 0.26 17.28 24.16
N GLY A 24 -1.01 17.06 24.49
CA GLY A 24 -2.13 17.79 23.90
C GLY A 24 -2.63 18.82 24.92
N THR A 25 -2.75 20.08 24.51
CA THR A 25 -3.50 21.10 25.27
C THR A 25 -4.72 21.48 24.45
N LEU A 26 -5.92 21.26 24.99
CA LEU A 26 -7.16 21.83 24.46
C LEU A 26 -7.94 22.51 25.59
N ALA A 27 -8.47 23.68 25.25
CA ALA A 27 -9.19 24.57 26.15
C ALA A 27 -10.55 23.99 26.59
N GLU A 28 -10.89 24.33 27.83
CA GLU A 28 -12.00 23.85 28.65
C GLU A 28 -13.39 23.88 28.00
N SER A 29 -14.14 22.79 28.15
CA SER A 29 -15.58 22.88 28.47
C SER A 29 -16.07 21.63 29.24
N SER A 30 -16.40 21.88 30.49
CA SER A 30 -17.23 21.13 31.45
C SER A 30 -17.62 19.68 31.13
N GLY A 31 -17.13 18.75 31.96
CA GLY A 31 -18.07 17.84 32.63
C GLY A 31 -17.82 16.34 32.56
N VAL A 32 -16.62 15.85 32.17
CA VAL A 32 -16.02 14.57 32.61
C VAL A 32 -14.50 14.69 32.43
N GLU A 33 -13.83 15.55 33.19
CA GLU A 33 -12.37 15.65 33.15
C GLU A 33 -11.76 14.55 34.02
N ARG A 34 -11.49 13.39 33.41
CA ARG A 34 -10.36 12.59 33.86
C ARG A 34 -9.10 13.33 33.44
N ASP A 35 -8.28 13.64 34.43
CA ASP A 35 -7.01 14.35 34.38
C ASP A 35 -6.08 13.80 33.27
N LEU A 36 -6.20 14.32 32.04
CA LEU A 36 -5.37 13.95 30.89
C LEU A 36 -4.01 14.67 30.91
N ASP A 37 -3.81 15.65 31.81
CA ASP A 37 -2.59 16.45 31.91
C ASP A 37 -1.38 15.64 32.43
N SER A 38 -1.60 14.41 32.91
CA SER A 38 -0.57 13.48 33.38
C SER A 38 -0.47 12.15 32.62
N TYR A 39 -1.29 11.92 31.58
CA TYR A 39 -1.31 10.65 30.86
C TYR A 39 -0.23 10.59 29.77
N ASP A 40 0.91 9.95 30.10
CA ASP A 40 1.97 9.64 29.15
C ASP A 40 1.60 8.42 28.30
N TRP A 41 0.71 8.65 27.33
CA TRP A 41 0.23 7.63 26.40
C TRP A 41 1.39 6.92 25.68
N TYR A 42 2.48 7.64 25.42
CA TYR A 42 3.63 7.11 24.71
C TYR A 42 4.35 6.08 25.59
N ALA A 43 4.63 6.41 26.86
CA ALA A 43 5.25 5.49 27.79
C ALA A 43 4.37 4.26 28.08
N GLU A 44 3.05 4.43 28.18
CA GLU A 44 2.14 3.30 28.37
C GLU A 44 2.12 2.36 27.16
N LEU A 45 1.95 2.91 25.96
CA LEU A 45 1.91 2.12 24.73
C LEU A 45 3.25 1.43 24.49
N SER A 46 4.37 2.11 24.73
CA SER A 46 5.74 1.59 24.57
C SER A 46 6.07 0.39 25.47
N ARG A 47 5.34 0.21 26.58
CA ARG A 47 5.51 -0.94 27.48
C ARG A 47 4.77 -2.18 27.02
N LEU A 48 3.88 -2.06 26.04
CA LEU A 48 3.13 -3.20 25.53
C LEU A 48 4.08 -4.19 24.82
N PRO A 49 3.89 -5.51 25.00
CA PRO A 49 4.79 -6.50 24.43
C PRO A 49 4.90 -6.40 22.91
N GLY A 50 6.14 -6.47 22.40
CA GLY A 50 6.42 -6.54 20.96
C GLY A 50 6.19 -5.24 20.19
N ILE A 51 5.89 -4.13 20.89
CA ILE A 51 5.74 -2.85 20.22
C ILE A 51 7.09 -2.26 19.81
N GLN A 52 7.14 -1.72 18.59
CA GLN A 52 8.28 -0.95 18.11
C GLN A 52 7.79 0.45 17.72
N MET A 53 7.90 1.39 18.66
CA MET A 53 7.34 2.75 18.49
C MET A 53 7.94 3.52 17.32
N SER A 54 9.25 3.42 17.11
CA SER A 54 9.96 4.17 16.04
C SER A 54 10.85 3.26 15.22
N GLY A 55 11.10 3.62 13.97
CA GLY A 55 11.89 2.83 13.02
C GLY A 55 12.46 3.73 11.94
N SER A 56 12.97 3.13 10.87
CA SER A 56 13.63 3.85 9.78
C SER A 56 13.37 3.21 8.42
N GLU A 57 12.19 2.61 8.26
CA GLU A 57 11.83 1.88 7.04
C GLU A 57 11.73 2.84 5.87
N LYS A 58 12.38 2.49 4.76
CA LYS A 58 12.24 3.17 3.48
C LYS A 58 11.27 2.40 2.59
N ILE A 59 10.20 3.07 2.16
CA ILE A 59 9.07 2.44 1.49
C ILE A 59 8.91 3.07 0.11
N ALA A 60 9.14 2.31 -0.96
CA ALA A 60 8.90 2.76 -2.32
C ALA A 60 7.54 2.27 -2.81
N MET A 61 6.62 3.18 -3.06
CA MET A 61 5.29 2.90 -3.59
C MET A 61 5.20 3.42 -5.03
N LEU A 62 5.09 2.51 -5.99
CA LEU A 62 5.05 2.83 -7.41
C LEU A 62 3.76 3.59 -7.77
N MET A 63 3.89 4.55 -8.69
CA MET A 63 2.80 5.28 -9.32
C MET A 63 3.00 5.32 -10.84
N TYR A 64 1.94 5.06 -11.58
CA TYR A 64 1.90 5.09 -13.04
C TYR A 64 0.52 5.56 -13.51
N PRO A 65 0.38 6.19 -14.68
CA PRO A 65 -0.92 6.62 -15.20
C PRO A 65 -1.93 5.46 -15.25
N GLY A 66 -3.14 5.69 -14.74
CA GLY A 66 -4.22 4.69 -14.72
C GLY A 66 -4.10 3.65 -13.61
N PHE A 67 -3.25 3.85 -12.60
CA PHE A 67 -3.32 3.09 -11.34
C PHE A 67 -4.65 3.34 -10.62
N THR A 68 -5.12 2.37 -9.83
CA THR A 68 -6.28 2.57 -8.95
C THR A 68 -5.84 3.32 -7.70
N ALA A 69 -6.38 4.51 -7.45
CA ALA A 69 -5.94 5.37 -6.35
C ALA A 69 -6.05 4.70 -4.97
N LEU A 70 -7.14 3.96 -4.73
CA LEU A 70 -7.38 3.30 -3.44
C LEU A 70 -6.37 2.16 -3.18
N ASP A 71 -5.86 1.50 -4.21
CA ASP A 71 -4.82 0.48 -4.07
C ASP A 71 -3.53 1.06 -3.49
N LEU A 72 -3.23 2.33 -3.80
CA LEU A 72 -2.09 3.06 -3.25
C LEU A 72 -2.42 3.65 -1.88
N ILE A 73 -3.55 4.37 -1.78
CA ILE A 73 -3.92 5.17 -0.60
C ILE A 73 -4.26 4.31 0.60
N GLY A 74 -4.91 3.15 0.41
CA GLY A 74 -5.26 2.24 1.51
C GLY A 74 -4.03 1.80 2.32
N PRO A 75 -3.02 1.18 1.69
CA PRO A 75 -1.76 0.86 2.35
C PRO A 75 -1.00 2.09 2.82
N TYR A 76 -0.94 3.16 2.00
CA TYR A 76 -0.23 4.39 2.35
C TYR A 76 -0.71 4.96 3.69
N HIS A 77 -2.04 4.96 3.93
CA HIS A 77 -2.62 5.46 5.16
C HIS A 77 -1.98 4.81 6.40
N PHE A 78 -1.97 3.47 6.46
CA PHE A 78 -1.40 2.75 7.59
C PHE A 78 0.12 2.85 7.65
N LEU A 79 0.81 2.74 6.52
CA LEU A 79 2.27 2.83 6.48
C LEU A 79 2.78 4.21 6.92
N ALA A 80 2.05 5.28 6.58
CA ALA A 80 2.39 6.65 6.98
C ALA A 80 2.24 6.88 8.49
N THR A 81 1.52 6.00 9.22
CA THR A 81 1.45 6.07 10.68
C THR A 81 2.73 5.59 11.36
N MET A 82 3.61 4.84 10.69
CA MET A 82 4.82 4.28 11.28
C MET A 82 5.84 5.39 11.59
N MET A 83 6.07 5.68 12.87
CA MET A 83 6.97 6.77 13.26
C MET A 83 8.40 6.48 12.79
N GLY A 84 8.97 7.46 12.08
CA GLY A 84 10.32 7.39 11.52
C GLY A 84 10.43 6.70 10.15
N ALA A 85 9.35 6.12 9.63
CA ALA A 85 9.34 5.60 8.26
C ALA A 85 9.38 6.73 7.22
N GLU A 86 10.04 6.46 6.10
CA GLU A 86 10.12 7.35 4.94
C GLU A 86 9.40 6.72 3.75
N ILE A 87 8.34 7.38 3.26
CA ILE A 87 7.57 6.91 2.11
C ILE A 87 7.95 7.72 0.86
N TYR A 88 8.30 6.99 -0.20
CA TYR A 88 8.59 7.49 -1.52
C TYR A 88 7.45 7.12 -2.46
N LEU A 89 6.69 8.12 -2.91
CA LEU A 89 5.72 7.97 -3.99
C LEU A 89 6.48 8.10 -5.33
N VAL A 90 6.81 6.94 -5.91
CA VAL A 90 7.74 6.82 -7.04
C VAL A 90 6.96 6.84 -8.35
N THR A 91 7.11 7.90 -9.15
CA THR A 91 6.51 7.95 -10.49
C THR A 91 7.39 7.28 -11.54
N ASN A 92 6.77 6.54 -12.47
CA ASN A 92 7.43 6.06 -13.68
C ASN A 92 7.51 7.11 -14.80
N GLN A 93 6.88 8.28 -14.61
CA GLN A 93 6.93 9.40 -15.53
C GLN A 93 8.28 10.14 -15.46
N PRO A 94 8.69 10.89 -16.49
CA PRO A 94 9.98 11.59 -16.52
C PRO A 94 10.06 12.78 -15.55
N SER A 95 8.93 13.24 -15.01
CA SER A 95 8.86 14.39 -14.11
C SER A 95 7.96 14.09 -12.92
N LEU A 96 8.02 14.98 -11.92
CA LEU A 96 7.10 14.97 -10.78
C LEU A 96 5.75 15.62 -11.12
N ALA A 97 5.29 15.58 -12.37
CA ALA A 97 3.92 16.03 -12.65
C ALA A 97 2.91 15.10 -11.93
N PRO A 98 1.75 15.62 -11.49
CA PRO A 98 0.71 14.79 -10.90
C PRO A 98 0.31 13.62 -11.81
N VAL A 99 0.31 12.41 -11.26
CA VAL A 99 -0.04 11.18 -11.98
C VAL A 99 -1.52 10.89 -11.79
N LYS A 100 -2.25 10.80 -12.91
CA LYS A 100 -3.70 10.56 -12.90
C LYS A 100 -4.02 9.09 -12.70
N SER A 101 -4.85 8.79 -11.69
CA SER A 101 -5.45 7.47 -11.46
C SER A 101 -6.60 7.16 -12.43
N ASP A 102 -7.06 5.91 -12.43
CA ASP A 102 -8.17 5.40 -13.26
C ASP A 102 -9.49 6.19 -13.13
N PHE A 103 -9.84 6.65 -11.93
CA PHE A 103 -11.02 7.50 -11.68
C PHE A 103 -10.71 9.01 -11.66
N GLY A 104 -9.51 9.39 -12.11
CA GLY A 104 -9.18 10.78 -12.42
C GLY A 104 -8.60 11.61 -11.28
N ILE A 105 -8.47 11.06 -10.07
CA ILE A 105 -7.70 11.69 -8.99
C ILE A 105 -6.23 11.74 -9.44
N ALA A 106 -5.63 12.94 -9.43
CA ALA A 106 -4.22 13.12 -9.72
C ALA A 106 -3.43 13.25 -8.42
N ILE A 107 -2.40 12.43 -8.25
CA ILE A 107 -1.56 12.42 -7.05
C ILE A 107 -0.16 12.93 -7.42
N GLN A 108 0.36 13.83 -6.59
CA GLN A 108 1.71 14.37 -6.72
C GLN A 108 2.75 13.33 -6.24
N PRO A 109 3.63 12.81 -7.12
CA PRO A 109 4.72 11.94 -6.69
C PRO A 109 5.79 12.72 -5.93
N THR A 110 6.58 12.03 -5.12
CA THR A 110 7.68 12.65 -4.34
C THR A 110 9.05 12.44 -4.98
N VAL A 111 9.22 11.36 -5.75
CA VAL A 111 10.48 11.04 -6.44
C VAL A 111 10.21 10.39 -7.80
N THR A 112 11.17 10.50 -8.72
CA THR A 112 11.18 9.72 -9.96
C THR A 112 11.85 8.36 -9.72
N ILE A 113 11.70 7.42 -10.66
CA ILE A 113 12.48 6.17 -10.66
C ILE A 113 14.00 6.40 -10.53
N ALA A 114 14.52 7.46 -11.16
CA ALA A 114 15.97 7.75 -11.18
C ALA A 114 16.47 8.22 -9.80
N ASP A 115 15.64 8.97 -9.08
CA ASP A 115 15.99 9.60 -7.80
C ASP A 115 15.58 8.78 -6.58
N CYS A 116 14.81 7.71 -6.78
CA CYS A 116 14.40 6.82 -5.70
C CYS A 116 15.61 6.09 -5.09
N PRO A 117 15.77 6.06 -3.74
CA PRO A 117 16.86 5.35 -3.10
C PRO A 117 17.02 3.90 -3.58
N ARG A 118 18.26 3.44 -3.69
CA ARG A 118 18.58 2.07 -4.12
C ARG A 118 18.23 1.03 -3.07
N ASP A 119 18.46 1.37 -1.80
CA ASP A 119 18.18 0.53 -0.65
C ASP A 119 16.87 0.98 -0.02
N ILE A 120 15.89 0.09 -0.09
CA ILE A 120 14.56 0.26 0.47
C ILE A 120 14.21 -0.99 1.26
N ASN A 121 13.38 -0.85 2.28
CA ASN A 121 12.86 -1.98 3.05
C ASN A 121 11.65 -2.59 2.37
N ILE A 122 10.75 -1.75 1.84
CA ILE A 122 9.46 -2.20 1.30
C ILE A 122 9.30 -1.67 -0.12
N LEU A 123 9.16 -2.59 -1.08
CA LEU A 123 8.74 -2.29 -2.44
C LEU A 123 7.25 -2.56 -2.59
N PHE A 124 6.51 -1.63 -3.17
CA PHE A 124 5.06 -1.74 -3.31
C PHE A 124 4.59 -1.39 -4.73
N ALA A 125 3.74 -2.24 -5.31
CA ALA A 125 3.00 -1.97 -6.54
C ALA A 125 1.48 -1.91 -6.30
N PRO A 126 0.80 -0.79 -6.63
CA PRO A 126 -0.67 -0.76 -6.68
C PRO A 126 -1.17 -1.54 -7.90
N GLY A 127 -2.50 -1.66 -8.05
CA GLY A 127 -3.14 -2.19 -9.24
C GLY A 127 -3.79 -1.11 -10.12
N GLY A 128 -4.82 -1.52 -10.83
CA GLY A 128 -5.44 -0.84 -11.97
C GLY A 128 -5.83 -1.83 -13.07
N THR A 129 -6.32 -1.31 -14.19
CA THR A 129 -6.63 -2.12 -15.39
C THR A 129 -5.58 -1.90 -16.47
N ALA A 130 -5.90 -1.13 -17.52
CA ALA A 130 -4.99 -0.82 -18.63
C ALA A 130 -3.69 -0.16 -18.14
N GLY A 131 -3.75 0.67 -17.09
CA GLY A 131 -2.54 1.26 -16.48
C GLY A 131 -1.59 0.22 -15.90
N THR A 132 -2.11 -0.86 -15.31
CA THR A 132 -1.28 -1.97 -14.79
C THR A 132 -0.67 -2.77 -15.92
N VAL A 133 -1.42 -3.05 -16.98
CA VAL A 133 -0.89 -3.73 -18.18
C VAL A 133 0.23 -2.89 -18.80
N ALA A 134 0.03 -1.58 -18.96
CA ALA A 134 1.04 -0.69 -19.49
C ALA A 134 2.30 -0.66 -18.61
N ALA A 135 2.15 -0.55 -17.28
CA ALA A 135 3.28 -0.57 -16.36
C ALA A 135 4.03 -1.92 -16.34
N ALA A 136 3.30 -3.04 -16.50
CA ALA A 136 3.87 -4.38 -16.59
C ALA A 136 4.55 -4.67 -17.94
N ASN A 137 4.44 -3.78 -18.93
CA ASN A 137 5.13 -3.85 -20.22
C ASN A 137 6.15 -2.70 -20.42
N ASP A 138 6.28 -1.80 -19.46
CA ASP A 138 7.23 -0.69 -19.51
C ASP A 138 8.59 -1.14 -18.96
N GLU A 139 9.58 -1.29 -19.84
CA GLU A 139 10.92 -1.79 -19.47
C GLU A 139 11.55 -0.98 -18.33
N ARG A 140 11.39 0.35 -18.35
CA ARG A 140 11.93 1.23 -17.29
C ARG A 140 11.31 0.92 -15.93
N THR A 141 10.00 0.69 -15.89
CA THR A 141 9.26 0.30 -14.68
C THR A 141 9.72 -1.08 -14.21
N LEU A 142 9.77 -2.07 -15.11
CA LEU A 142 10.19 -3.42 -14.77
C LEU A 142 11.64 -3.49 -14.26
N ASP A 143 12.56 -2.75 -14.88
CA ASP A 143 13.96 -2.66 -14.46
C ASP A 143 14.08 -2.07 -13.06
N PHE A 144 13.35 -0.99 -12.78
CA PHE A 144 13.29 -0.40 -11.45
C PHE A 144 12.74 -1.39 -10.42
N MET A 145 11.59 -2.00 -10.71
CA MET A 145 10.92 -2.92 -9.79
C MET A 145 11.77 -4.15 -9.51
N HIS A 146 12.36 -4.76 -10.55
CA HIS A 146 13.27 -5.90 -10.41
C HIS A 146 14.50 -5.53 -9.57
N ASP A 147 15.16 -4.43 -9.90
CA ASP A 147 16.35 -3.99 -9.19
C ASP A 147 16.07 -3.76 -7.69
N ARG A 148 14.96 -3.10 -7.35
CA ARG A 148 14.60 -2.86 -5.94
C ARG A 148 14.16 -4.16 -5.24
N ALA A 149 13.44 -5.06 -5.94
CA ALA A 149 12.97 -6.31 -5.37
C ALA A 149 14.12 -7.23 -4.92
N LEU A 150 15.29 -7.17 -5.57
CA LEU A 150 16.47 -7.94 -5.17
C LEU A 150 17.04 -7.58 -3.79
N ARG A 151 16.71 -6.39 -3.27
CA ARG A 151 17.27 -5.87 -2.00
C ARG A 151 16.21 -5.55 -0.95
N ALA A 152 14.95 -5.43 -1.37
CA ALA A 152 13.85 -5.12 -0.47
C ALA A 152 13.63 -6.27 0.53
N GLU A 153 13.45 -5.90 1.80
CA GLU A 153 13.04 -6.81 2.86
C GLU A 153 11.65 -7.38 2.60
N PHE A 154 10.75 -6.57 2.02
CA PHE A 154 9.43 -6.98 1.57
C PHE A 154 9.14 -6.54 0.14
N VAL A 155 8.69 -7.48 -0.68
CA VAL A 155 8.22 -7.24 -2.05
C VAL A 155 6.70 -7.40 -2.05
N THR A 156 5.99 -6.30 -2.28
CA THR A 156 4.57 -6.23 -1.96
C THR A 156 3.73 -5.63 -3.08
N SER A 157 2.45 -5.97 -3.07
CA SER A 157 1.49 -5.38 -4.00
C SER A 157 0.06 -5.48 -3.48
N VAL A 158 -0.82 -4.66 -4.02
CA VAL A 158 -2.28 -4.81 -3.86
C VAL A 158 -2.92 -5.01 -5.22
N CYS A 159 -4.03 -5.75 -5.25
CA CYS A 159 -4.86 -5.92 -6.43
C CYS A 159 -4.04 -6.49 -7.61
N THR A 160 -4.18 -5.91 -8.79
CA THR A 160 -3.50 -6.32 -10.02
C THR A 160 -2.01 -5.95 -10.03
N GLY A 161 -1.48 -5.21 -9.04
CA GLY A 161 -0.05 -4.94 -8.91
C GLY A 161 0.81 -6.19 -8.76
N SER A 162 0.21 -7.28 -8.30
CA SER A 162 0.84 -8.62 -8.30
C SER A 162 1.22 -9.11 -9.71
N LEU A 163 0.56 -8.63 -10.78
CA LEU A 163 0.96 -8.91 -12.16
C LEU A 163 2.31 -8.25 -12.49
N ILE A 164 2.58 -7.05 -11.98
CA ILE A 164 3.88 -6.38 -12.13
C ILE A 164 4.97 -7.17 -11.39
N LEU A 165 4.67 -7.66 -10.17
CA LEU A 165 5.58 -8.54 -9.45
C LEU A 165 5.84 -9.86 -10.20
N GLY A 166 4.80 -10.40 -10.85
CA GLY A 166 4.91 -11.57 -11.71
C GLY A 166 5.81 -11.32 -12.93
N ALA A 167 5.65 -10.18 -13.59
CA ALA A 167 6.43 -9.77 -14.75
C ALA A 167 7.94 -9.66 -14.43
N ILE A 168 8.32 -9.22 -13.23
CA ILE A 168 9.73 -9.21 -12.80
C ILE A 168 10.22 -10.55 -12.22
N GLY A 169 9.39 -11.60 -12.26
CA GLY A 169 9.75 -12.93 -11.76
C GLY A 169 9.74 -13.09 -10.24
N ALA A 170 9.32 -12.08 -9.47
CA ALA A 170 9.36 -12.08 -8.00
C ALA A 170 8.38 -13.10 -7.37
N LEU A 171 7.41 -13.61 -8.12
CA LEU A 171 6.40 -14.54 -7.63
C LEU A 171 6.70 -16.03 -7.91
N ARG A 172 7.86 -16.35 -8.52
CA ARG A 172 8.19 -17.73 -8.89
C ARG A 172 8.24 -18.64 -7.64
N GLY A 173 7.40 -19.67 -7.62
CA GLY A 173 7.27 -20.62 -6.52
C GLY A 173 6.58 -20.06 -5.27
N LYS A 174 6.01 -18.84 -5.32
CA LYS A 174 5.40 -18.16 -4.18
C LYS A 174 3.88 -18.24 -4.20
N LYS A 175 3.27 -18.42 -3.03
CA LYS A 175 1.84 -18.15 -2.86
C LYS A 175 1.59 -16.66 -3.00
N ALA A 176 0.61 -16.29 -3.83
CA ALA A 176 0.23 -14.89 -4.03
C ALA A 176 -1.26 -14.78 -4.35
N THR A 177 -1.87 -13.64 -3.98
CA THR A 177 -3.24 -13.26 -4.36
C THR A 177 -3.20 -12.04 -5.30
N SER A 178 -4.36 -11.68 -5.84
CA SER A 178 -4.55 -10.54 -6.74
C SER A 178 -6.01 -10.09 -6.71
N HIS A 179 -6.39 -9.16 -7.58
CA HIS A 179 -7.79 -8.93 -7.90
C HIS A 179 -8.44 -10.23 -8.38
N TRP A 180 -9.69 -10.48 -7.95
CA TRP A 180 -10.38 -11.74 -8.20
C TRP A 180 -10.51 -12.07 -9.69
N SER A 181 -10.59 -11.06 -10.56
CA SER A 181 -10.70 -11.25 -12.02
C SER A 181 -9.44 -11.84 -12.65
N VAL A 182 -8.24 -11.58 -12.11
CA VAL A 182 -6.95 -11.98 -12.71
C VAL A 182 -6.09 -12.87 -11.81
N ARG A 183 -6.48 -13.14 -10.57
CA ARG A 183 -5.70 -13.99 -9.64
C ARG A 183 -5.27 -15.32 -10.25
N HIS A 184 -6.12 -15.95 -11.06
CA HIS A 184 -5.82 -17.20 -11.73
C HIS A 184 -4.66 -17.10 -12.75
N LEU A 185 -4.40 -15.91 -13.30
CA LEU A 185 -3.29 -15.66 -14.23
C LEU A 185 -1.93 -15.70 -13.53
N LEU A 186 -1.86 -15.55 -12.20
CA LEU A 186 -0.58 -15.57 -11.48
C LEU A 186 0.23 -16.86 -11.71
N GLY A 187 -0.44 -17.97 -12.04
CA GLY A 187 0.22 -19.23 -12.41
C GLY A 187 1.16 -19.11 -13.61
N GLN A 188 0.90 -18.19 -14.54
CA GLN A 188 1.77 -17.98 -15.72
C GLN A 188 3.14 -17.42 -15.34
N PHE A 189 3.25 -16.76 -14.18
CA PHE A 189 4.49 -16.25 -13.61
C PHE A 189 5.19 -17.25 -12.66
N GLY A 190 4.67 -18.49 -12.60
CA GLY A 190 5.16 -19.53 -11.68
C GLY A 190 4.71 -19.35 -10.23
N ALA A 191 3.76 -18.46 -9.95
CA ALA A 191 3.16 -18.32 -8.62
C ALA A 191 2.15 -19.44 -8.34
N ILE A 192 1.75 -19.57 -7.08
CA ILE A 192 0.64 -20.42 -6.62
C ILE A 192 -0.55 -19.49 -6.31
N PRO A 193 -1.53 -19.34 -7.23
CA PRO A 193 -2.69 -18.49 -7.01
C PRO A 193 -3.44 -18.90 -5.74
N THR A 194 -3.51 -18.01 -4.77
CA THR A 194 -4.07 -18.29 -3.44
C THR A 194 -5.26 -17.40 -3.17
N HIS A 195 -6.43 -17.99 -2.94
CA HIS A 195 -7.64 -17.24 -2.63
C HIS A 195 -7.66 -16.82 -1.15
N ALA A 196 -7.02 -15.69 -0.85
CA ALA A 196 -7.14 -15.01 0.43
C ALA A 196 -7.11 -13.49 0.23
N ARG A 197 -7.58 -12.75 1.23
CA ARG A 197 -7.61 -11.28 1.21
C ARG A 197 -6.20 -10.68 1.27
N VAL A 198 -5.32 -11.29 2.07
CA VAL A 198 -3.89 -11.00 2.14
C VAL A 198 -3.15 -12.34 2.16
N VAL A 199 -2.08 -12.46 1.38
CA VAL A 199 -1.23 -13.65 1.31
C VAL A 199 0.21 -13.24 1.57
N GLN A 200 0.87 -13.93 2.49
CA GLN A 200 2.28 -13.79 2.76
C GLN A 200 3.00 -15.13 2.51
N ASP A 201 4.10 -15.08 1.76
CA ASP A 201 5.02 -16.19 1.51
C ASP A 201 6.46 -15.69 1.58
N GLY A 202 7.08 -15.87 2.76
CA GLY A 202 8.41 -15.31 3.04
C GLY A 202 8.39 -13.78 3.05
N ASN A 203 9.17 -13.19 2.13
CA ASN A 203 9.26 -11.74 1.93
C ASN A 203 8.23 -11.18 0.94
N VAL A 204 7.44 -12.04 0.27
CA VAL A 204 6.39 -11.59 -0.65
C VAL A 204 5.07 -11.46 0.10
N ILE A 205 4.45 -10.29 0.02
CA ILE A 205 3.13 -10.04 0.64
C ILE A 205 2.21 -9.39 -0.39
N THR A 206 1.10 -10.05 -0.71
CA THR A 206 0.14 -9.58 -1.71
C THR A 206 -1.24 -9.39 -1.10
N GLY A 207 -1.87 -8.25 -1.36
CA GLY A 207 -3.27 -7.98 -1.06
C GLY A 207 -4.16 -8.25 -2.26
N ALA A 208 -5.39 -8.69 -2.01
CA ALA A 208 -6.40 -8.91 -3.03
C ALA A 208 -6.91 -7.58 -3.61
N GLY A 209 -8.13 -7.57 -4.18
CA GLY A 209 -8.67 -6.39 -4.85
C GLY A 209 -8.85 -5.17 -3.94
N VAL A 210 -8.34 -4.03 -4.40
CA VAL A 210 -8.70 -2.66 -4.00
C VAL A 210 -8.69 -2.40 -2.49
N SER A 211 -9.84 -2.58 -1.83
CA SER A 211 -9.98 -2.31 -0.38
C SER A 211 -9.15 -3.24 0.49
N ALA A 212 -8.70 -4.38 -0.04
CA ALA A 212 -7.76 -5.26 0.65
C ALA A 212 -6.42 -4.57 0.98
N GLY A 213 -6.12 -3.44 0.34
CA GLY A 213 -4.97 -2.60 0.68
C GLY A 213 -5.01 -2.04 2.11
N LEU A 214 -6.21 -1.83 2.68
CA LEU A 214 -6.37 -1.40 4.07
C LEU A 214 -5.93 -2.51 5.03
N ASP A 215 -6.45 -3.73 4.87
CA ASP A 215 -6.07 -4.89 5.69
C ASP A 215 -4.60 -5.27 5.50
N PHE A 216 -4.10 -5.19 4.27
CA PHE A 216 -2.69 -5.38 3.95
C PHE A 216 -1.82 -4.36 4.71
N GLY A 217 -2.17 -3.08 4.66
CA GLY A 217 -1.43 -2.00 5.32
C GLY A 217 -1.41 -2.19 6.84
N ALA A 218 -2.57 -2.40 7.44
CA ALA A 218 -2.70 -2.65 8.88
C ALA A 218 -1.92 -3.90 9.33
N GLY A 219 -2.03 -5.00 8.56
CA GLY A 219 -1.30 -6.23 8.83
C GLY A 219 0.23 -6.08 8.72
N LEU A 220 0.70 -5.32 7.73
CA LEU A 220 2.13 -5.05 7.56
C LEU A 220 2.66 -4.16 8.69
N VAL A 221 1.89 -3.15 9.12
CA VAL A 221 2.21 -2.37 10.33
C VAL A 221 2.30 -3.28 11.55
N GLY A 222 1.33 -4.18 11.76
CA GLY A 222 1.34 -5.09 12.90
C GLY A 222 2.55 -6.01 12.92
N ARG A 223 3.02 -6.43 11.75
CA ARG A 223 4.22 -7.25 11.61
C ARG A 223 5.51 -6.48 11.94
N LEU A 224 5.61 -5.23 11.53
CA LEU A 224 6.82 -4.42 11.71
C LEU A 224 6.86 -3.74 13.09
N ARG A 225 5.70 -3.35 13.61
CA ARG A 225 5.56 -2.47 14.78
C ARG A 225 4.89 -3.13 15.98
N GLY A 226 4.43 -4.37 15.84
CA GLY A 226 3.68 -5.08 16.86
C GLY A 226 2.17 -4.82 16.77
N GLU A 227 1.40 -5.73 17.34
CA GLU A 227 -0.06 -5.74 17.26
C GLU A 227 -0.69 -4.47 17.85
N ALA A 228 -0.23 -4.02 19.03
CA ALA A 228 -0.76 -2.84 19.70
C ALA A 228 -0.58 -1.55 18.87
N TYR A 229 0.51 -1.43 18.11
CA TYR A 229 0.72 -0.30 17.21
C TYR A 229 -0.29 -0.31 16.06
N ALA A 230 -0.52 -1.48 15.45
CA ALA A 230 -1.52 -1.62 14.39
C ALA A 230 -2.95 -1.40 14.88
N GLN A 231 -3.29 -1.89 16.07
CA GLN A 231 -4.59 -1.61 16.70
C GLN A 231 -4.78 -0.11 16.94
N SER A 232 -3.71 0.58 17.35
CA SER A 232 -3.73 2.04 17.57
C SER A 232 -3.92 2.81 16.26
N SER A 233 -3.26 2.40 15.18
CA SER A 233 -3.44 3.03 13.86
C SER A 233 -4.83 2.74 13.27
N MET A 234 -5.34 1.52 13.44
CA MET A 234 -6.73 1.17 13.10
C MET A 234 -7.75 1.98 13.90
N LEU A 235 -7.53 2.16 15.20
CA LEU A 235 -8.42 2.96 16.06
C LEU A 235 -8.41 4.43 15.64
N THR A 236 -7.24 4.99 15.34
CA THR A 236 -7.11 6.38 14.85
C THR A 236 -7.86 6.58 13.52
N ALA A 237 -7.89 5.55 12.68
CA ALA A 237 -8.61 5.57 11.42
C ALA A 237 -10.10 5.23 11.54
N GLU A 238 -10.57 4.82 12.73
CA GLU A 238 -11.83 4.14 12.95
C GLU A 238 -12.06 3.01 11.92
N TYR A 239 -11.03 2.21 11.67
CA TYR A 239 -11.09 1.09 10.72
C TYR A 239 -11.92 -0.07 11.28
N ASN A 240 -13.24 0.13 11.29
CA ASN A 240 -14.28 -0.80 11.69
C ASN A 240 -15.37 -0.83 10.59
N PRO A 241 -15.11 -1.52 9.47
CA PRO A 241 -15.97 -1.41 8.30
C PRO A 241 -17.33 -2.07 8.50
N GLU A 242 -18.40 -1.35 8.17
CA GLU A 242 -19.79 -1.85 8.13
C GLU A 242 -20.37 -1.69 6.71
N PRO A 243 -20.03 -2.58 5.75
CA PRO A 243 -20.54 -2.47 4.38
C PRO A 243 -22.08 -2.50 4.36
N PRO A 244 -22.75 -1.53 3.72
CA PRO A 244 -24.22 -1.41 3.76
C PRO A 244 -24.96 -2.48 2.95
N PHE A 245 -24.23 -3.26 2.13
CA PHE A 245 -24.81 -4.28 1.27
C PHE A 245 -23.97 -5.56 1.30
N ARG A 246 -24.64 -6.70 1.16
CA ARG A 246 -23.97 -7.98 0.88
C ARG A 246 -23.33 -7.93 -0.51
N GLY A 247 -22.02 -8.15 -0.58
CA GLY A 247 -21.25 -8.14 -1.81
C GLY A 247 -19.75 -8.04 -1.53
N GLY A 248 -18.97 -7.62 -2.51
CA GLY A 248 -17.54 -7.33 -2.33
C GLY A 248 -16.60 -8.53 -2.50
N ALA A 249 -17.13 -9.75 -2.55
CA ALA A 249 -16.46 -10.94 -3.08
C ALA A 249 -17.32 -11.56 -4.18
N TYR A 250 -16.69 -12.16 -5.19
CA TYR A 250 -17.41 -12.74 -6.33
C TYR A 250 -18.41 -13.80 -5.87
N GLU A 251 -18.00 -14.67 -4.95
CA GLU A 251 -18.79 -15.77 -4.40
C GLU A 251 -19.88 -15.30 -3.43
N ALA A 252 -19.69 -14.12 -2.81
CA ALA A 252 -20.65 -13.53 -1.88
C ALA A 252 -21.69 -12.62 -2.57
N THR A 253 -21.48 -12.31 -3.86
CA THR A 253 -22.32 -11.41 -4.65
C THR A 253 -23.39 -12.19 -5.42
N PRO A 254 -24.66 -11.75 -5.45
CA PRO A 254 -25.72 -12.43 -6.19
C PRO A 254 -25.32 -12.72 -7.66
N PRO A 255 -25.56 -13.93 -8.19
CA PRO A 255 -25.11 -14.30 -9.55
C PRO A 255 -25.61 -13.36 -10.66
N LEU A 256 -26.80 -12.78 -10.49
CA LEU A 256 -27.37 -11.80 -11.43
C LEU A 256 -26.55 -10.49 -11.53
N VAL A 257 -25.76 -10.17 -10.50
CA VAL A 257 -24.83 -9.03 -10.48
C VAL A 257 -23.41 -9.50 -10.79
N ALA A 258 -22.96 -10.60 -10.18
CA ALA A 258 -21.58 -11.07 -10.31
C ALA A 258 -21.21 -11.47 -11.74
N ARG A 259 -22.11 -12.10 -12.49
CA ARG A 259 -21.83 -12.54 -13.87
C ARG A 259 -21.60 -11.38 -14.84
N PRO A 260 -22.48 -10.36 -14.95
CA PRO A 260 -22.19 -9.18 -15.78
C PRO A 260 -20.90 -8.46 -15.40
N ILE A 261 -20.62 -8.31 -14.11
CA ILE A 261 -19.39 -7.66 -13.64
C ILE A 261 -18.15 -8.47 -14.05
N LYS A 262 -18.21 -9.81 -13.99
CA LYS A 262 -17.12 -10.66 -14.52
C LYS A 262 -16.93 -10.47 -16.02
N ALA A 263 -18.01 -10.43 -16.80
CA ALA A 263 -17.95 -10.20 -18.25
C ALA A 263 -17.33 -8.83 -18.59
N MET A 264 -17.65 -7.79 -17.82
CA MET A 264 -17.05 -6.46 -17.97
C MET A 264 -15.51 -6.46 -17.85
N PHE A 265 -14.92 -7.41 -17.11
CA PHE A 265 -13.47 -7.53 -16.98
C PHE A 265 -12.81 -8.41 -18.06
N GLU A 266 -13.55 -9.02 -18.99
CA GLU A 266 -12.98 -10.00 -19.94
C GLU A 266 -11.92 -9.39 -20.86
N GLU A 267 -12.12 -8.17 -21.35
CA GLU A 267 -11.15 -7.45 -22.18
C GLU A 267 -9.84 -7.22 -21.40
N PHE A 268 -9.93 -6.68 -20.19
CA PHE A 268 -8.78 -6.51 -19.30
C PHE A 268 -8.08 -7.85 -18.98
N VAL A 269 -8.84 -8.92 -18.73
CA VAL A 269 -8.27 -10.25 -18.47
C VAL A 269 -7.51 -10.78 -19.71
N SER A 270 -8.03 -10.52 -20.92
CA SER A 270 -7.38 -10.89 -22.18
C SER A 270 -6.04 -10.16 -22.36
N GLU A 271 -6.00 -8.86 -22.07
CA GLU A 271 -4.77 -8.05 -22.09
C GLU A 271 -3.77 -8.49 -21.03
N ALA A 272 -4.22 -8.68 -19.78
CA ALA A 272 -3.37 -9.11 -18.67
C ALA A 272 -2.71 -10.48 -18.92
N LYS A 273 -3.37 -11.36 -19.68
CA LYS A 273 -2.83 -12.66 -20.09
C LYS A 273 -1.61 -12.54 -21.01
N GLN A 274 -1.44 -11.42 -21.72
CA GLN A 274 -0.30 -11.19 -22.61
C GLN A 274 0.96 -10.69 -21.88
N ILE A 275 0.87 -10.38 -20.57
CA ILE A 275 2.04 -9.96 -19.79
C ILE A 275 3.03 -11.11 -19.67
N GLU A 276 4.25 -10.89 -20.14
CA GLU A 276 5.35 -11.86 -20.08
C GLU A 276 6.26 -11.65 -18.87
N VAL A 277 6.98 -12.70 -18.47
CA VAL A 277 8.08 -12.57 -17.51
C VAL A 277 9.28 -11.96 -18.23
N ARG A 278 9.88 -10.92 -17.66
CA ARG A 278 11.16 -10.35 -18.09
C ARG A 278 12.20 -11.46 -18.23
N ARG A 279 12.86 -11.53 -19.39
CA ARG A 279 13.94 -12.48 -19.67
C ARG A 279 15.24 -12.07 -19.02
#